data_AF-A0A966TBZ7-F1
#
_entry.id   AF-A0A966TBZ7-F1
#
_cell.length_a   1.000
_cell.length_b   1.000
_cell.length_c   1.000
_cell.angle_alpha   90.00
_cell.angle_beta   90.00
_cell.angle_gamma   90.00
#
_symmetry.space_group_name_H-M   'P 1'
#
loop_
_entity.id
_entity.type
_entity.pdbx_description
1 polymer ?
#
loop_
_entity_poly.entity_id
_entity_poly.type
_entity_poly.pdbx_seq_one_letter_code
_entity_poly.pdbx_strand_id
1 'polypeptide(L)'
;FPIPELLTLASVVFLYDESFTIYGGNIASTMAGEFSFSISLSLAVLGFGLLIRAFNEHRGKMLTALIVALSALSHGIVLLFVFGGVVLLATVWFERRSTITATTILITAVSLSSFWVLPFLTGHAYMTDMKYEPRPSGASDSFWSMYFPLATFWDIVITGFAIIAFFNFIKARNRTGMWMGIYCVVLVFGVYFGRESLPVIGLLWNPRLLPFLYLLRYFLMVIGVYQSAVWLVAFYRLQQLGRKALQQQSVEEIKPVESISDNPKFNLAWVTVFTVLVVSIIGFRFQEMPFGKLTTNAAGETIYRWGFISTKATNDGFVDGWARWNFTGYEGKSAYAEYRAVVETMKTNVGHICMTCQKWKHPKRREQNRRD
;
A
#
# COMPACT_ATOMS: atom_id res chain seq x y z
N PHE A 1 -17.62 -13.35 7.54
CA PHE A 1 -16.96 -12.05 7.79
C PHE A 1 -16.72 -11.41 6.43
N PRO A 2 -17.20 -10.18 6.17
CA PRO A 2 -17.06 -9.45 4.90
C PRO A 2 -15.68 -8.77 4.82
N ILE A 3 -14.63 -9.55 5.01
CA ILE A 3 -13.26 -9.01 5.06
C ILE A 3 -12.92 -8.31 3.72
N PRO A 4 -13.21 -8.89 2.53
CA PRO A 4 -12.85 -8.26 1.27
C PRO A 4 -13.42 -6.85 1.09
N GLU A 5 -14.71 -6.63 1.39
CA GLU A 5 -15.37 -5.34 1.22
C GLU A 5 -14.78 -4.27 2.14
N LEU A 6 -14.50 -4.64 3.40
CA LEU A 6 -13.86 -3.75 4.37
C LEU A 6 -12.43 -3.40 3.96
N LEU A 7 -11.67 -4.37 3.42
CA LEU A 7 -10.32 -4.13 2.92
C LEU A 7 -10.32 -3.20 1.70
N THR A 8 -11.35 -3.27 0.85
CA THR A 8 -11.51 -2.31 -0.26
C THR A 8 -11.66 -0.89 0.26
N LEU A 9 -12.51 -0.67 1.27
CA LEU A 9 -12.70 0.65 1.88
C LEU A 9 -11.42 1.15 2.56
N ALA A 10 -10.69 0.27 3.24
CA ALA A 10 -9.40 0.59 3.83
C ALA A 10 -8.35 0.95 2.77
N SER A 11 -8.36 0.27 1.62
CA SER A 11 -7.48 0.56 0.48
C SER A 11 -7.76 1.95 -0.08
N VAL A 12 -9.02 2.37 -0.17
CA VAL A 12 -9.38 3.73 -0.59
C VAL A 12 -8.81 4.77 0.38
N VAL A 13 -8.93 4.57 1.70
CA VAL A 13 -8.33 5.48 2.70
C VAL A 13 -6.82 5.56 2.54
N PHE A 14 -6.14 4.41 2.35
CA PHE A 14 -4.69 4.38 2.10
C PHE A 14 -4.28 5.11 0.81
N LEU A 15 -5.06 4.96 -0.27
CA LEU A 15 -4.76 5.61 -1.56
C LEU A 15 -4.79 7.14 -1.47
N TYR A 16 -5.68 7.69 -0.66
CA TYR A 16 -5.85 9.14 -0.44
C TYR A 16 -5.02 9.70 0.72
N ASP A 17 -4.18 8.89 1.37
CA ASP A 17 -3.30 9.36 2.42
C ASP A 17 -2.21 10.27 1.84
N GLU A 18 -2.25 11.57 2.15
CA GLU A 18 -1.29 12.57 1.69
C GLU A 18 -0.07 12.74 2.63
N SER A 19 0.04 11.94 3.70
CA SER A 19 1.13 12.07 4.68
C SER A 19 2.51 11.68 4.15
N PHE A 20 2.57 11.01 2.99
CA PHE A 20 3.80 10.65 2.30
C PHE A 20 3.61 10.70 0.78
N THR A 21 4.67 10.99 0.04
CA THR A 21 4.53 11.35 -1.38
C THR A 21 5.51 10.65 -2.32
N ILE A 22 6.52 9.97 -1.78
CA ILE A 22 7.57 9.27 -2.57
C ILE A 22 7.88 7.86 -2.02
N TYR A 23 7.13 7.38 -1.02
CA TYR A 23 7.43 6.10 -0.39
C TYR A 23 6.85 4.92 -1.20
N GLY A 24 5.71 5.10 -1.87
CA GLY A 24 5.10 4.11 -2.75
C GLY A 24 3.64 3.77 -2.39
N GLY A 25 2.82 3.44 -3.39
CA GLY A 25 1.53 2.76 -3.21
C GLY A 25 0.29 3.65 -3.08
N ASN A 26 0.39 4.87 -2.55
CA ASN A 26 -0.70 5.86 -2.57
C ASN A 26 -0.69 6.69 -3.87
N ILE A 27 -1.78 7.43 -4.13
CA ILE A 27 -1.94 8.22 -5.37
C ILE A 27 -0.81 9.23 -5.54
N ALA A 28 -0.41 9.91 -4.47
CA ALA A 28 0.72 10.83 -4.50
C ALA A 28 1.99 10.12 -4.99
N SER A 29 2.41 9.02 -4.35
CA SER A 29 3.62 8.30 -4.75
C SER A 29 3.54 7.78 -6.19
N THR A 30 2.38 7.30 -6.64
CA THR A 30 2.18 6.90 -8.04
C THR A 30 2.46 8.08 -8.98
N MET A 31 1.97 9.28 -8.66
CA MET A 31 2.21 10.50 -9.43
C MET A 31 3.65 11.02 -9.33
N ALA A 32 4.39 10.67 -8.28
CA ALA A 32 5.83 10.92 -8.17
C ALA A 32 6.69 9.96 -9.01
N GLY A 33 6.09 8.94 -9.65
CA GLY A 33 6.81 7.96 -10.48
C GLY A 33 6.81 6.53 -9.95
N GLU A 34 6.18 6.26 -8.80
CA GLU A 34 6.14 4.93 -8.17
C GLU A 34 5.07 3.99 -8.77
N PHE A 35 5.00 3.95 -10.11
CA PHE A 35 4.01 3.16 -10.85
C PHE A 35 4.21 1.65 -10.64
N SER A 36 5.45 1.19 -10.79
CA SER A 36 5.83 -0.22 -10.63
C SER A 36 5.58 -0.71 -9.19
N PHE A 37 5.80 0.15 -8.19
CA PHE A 37 5.44 -0.14 -6.80
C PHE A 37 3.93 -0.39 -6.66
N SER A 38 3.10 0.47 -7.26
CA SER A 38 1.63 0.40 -7.16
C SER A 38 1.06 -0.85 -7.85
N ILE A 39 1.62 -1.22 -9.01
CA ILE A 39 1.31 -2.49 -9.71
C ILE A 39 1.69 -3.67 -8.83
N SER A 40 2.92 -3.67 -8.31
CA SER A 40 3.43 -4.75 -7.47
C SER A 40 2.62 -4.93 -6.18
N LEU A 41 2.24 -3.83 -5.52
CA LEU A 41 1.43 -3.83 -4.31
C LEU A 41 0.04 -4.40 -4.56
N SER A 42 -0.60 -4.03 -5.68
CA SER A 42 -1.90 -4.58 -6.08
C SER A 42 -1.83 -6.10 -6.29
N LEU A 43 -0.78 -6.57 -6.96
CA LEU A 43 -0.51 -8.01 -7.13
C LEU A 43 -0.20 -8.70 -5.80
N ALA A 44 0.49 -8.02 -4.87
CA ALA A 44 0.79 -8.56 -3.54
C ALA A 44 -0.48 -8.79 -2.72
N VAL A 45 -1.41 -7.82 -2.70
CA VAL A 45 -2.71 -7.96 -2.01
C VAL A 45 -3.52 -9.12 -2.60
N LEU A 46 -3.59 -9.22 -3.93
CA LEU A 46 -4.21 -10.37 -4.60
C LEU A 46 -3.51 -11.69 -4.24
N GLY A 47 -2.17 -11.68 -4.23
CA GLY A 47 -1.33 -12.81 -3.87
C GLY A 47 -1.60 -13.32 -2.46
N PHE A 48 -1.74 -12.42 -1.47
CA PHE A 48 -2.10 -12.80 -0.10
C PHE A 48 -3.52 -13.39 -0.02
N GLY A 49 -4.50 -12.82 -0.73
CA GLY A 49 -5.84 -13.39 -0.83
C GLY A 49 -5.84 -14.81 -1.40
N LEU A 50 -5.10 -15.03 -2.49
CA LEU A 50 -4.93 -16.34 -3.12
C LEU A 50 -4.15 -17.31 -2.24
N LEU A 51 -3.17 -16.84 -1.46
CA LEU A 51 -2.41 -17.65 -0.50
C LEU A 51 -3.30 -18.13 0.64
N ILE A 52 -4.11 -17.24 1.22
CA ILE A 52 -5.08 -17.61 2.26
C ILE A 52 -6.08 -18.64 1.71
N ARG A 53 -6.59 -18.45 0.49
CA ARG A 53 -7.42 -19.47 -0.18
C ARG A 53 -6.68 -20.79 -0.35
N ALA A 54 -5.43 -20.76 -0.78
CA ALA A 54 -4.60 -21.96 -0.95
C ALA A 54 -4.32 -22.68 0.38
N PHE A 55 -4.26 -21.98 1.50
CA PHE A 55 -4.14 -22.61 2.82
C PHE A 55 -5.42 -23.28 3.28
N ASN A 56 -6.59 -22.72 2.95
CA ASN A 56 -7.88 -23.31 3.31
C ASN A 56 -8.26 -24.49 2.40
N GLU A 57 -8.09 -24.33 1.09
CA GLU A 57 -8.58 -25.29 0.09
C GLU A 57 -7.49 -26.24 -0.42
N HIS A 58 -6.21 -25.89 -0.22
CA HIS A 58 -5.05 -26.59 -0.79
C HIS A 58 -5.04 -26.71 -2.32
N ARG A 59 -5.75 -25.80 -3.00
CA ARG A 59 -5.84 -25.67 -4.46
C ARG A 59 -5.25 -24.34 -4.93
N GLY A 60 -4.98 -24.23 -6.23
CA GLY A 60 -4.55 -22.97 -6.86
C GLY A 60 -3.10 -22.55 -6.61
N LYS A 61 -2.24 -23.44 -6.08
CA LYS A 61 -0.85 -23.15 -5.70
C LYS A 61 -0.04 -22.48 -6.82
N MET A 62 -0.17 -22.98 -8.06
CA MET A 62 0.59 -22.46 -9.20
C MET A 62 0.15 -21.05 -9.59
N LEU A 63 -1.15 -20.77 -9.56
CA LEU A 63 -1.66 -19.41 -9.79
C LEU A 63 -1.18 -18.47 -8.69
N THR A 64 -1.23 -18.87 -7.42
CA THR A 64 -0.71 -18.07 -6.30
C THR A 64 0.78 -17.79 -6.49
N ALA A 65 1.58 -18.81 -6.84
CA ALA A 65 3.01 -18.65 -7.10
C ALA A 65 3.29 -17.70 -8.27
N LEU A 66 2.52 -17.78 -9.35
CA LEU A 66 2.63 -16.87 -10.50
C LEU A 66 2.34 -15.43 -10.08
N ILE A 67 1.26 -15.17 -9.34
CA ILE A 67 0.90 -13.82 -8.89
C ILE A 67 1.96 -13.26 -7.92
N VAL A 68 2.46 -14.08 -6.99
CA VAL A 68 3.57 -13.68 -6.09
C VAL A 68 4.84 -13.37 -6.89
N ALA A 69 5.18 -14.17 -7.90
CA ALA A 69 6.32 -13.92 -8.78
C ALA A 69 6.15 -12.64 -9.61
N LEU A 70 4.96 -12.38 -10.16
CA LEU A 70 4.68 -11.15 -10.89
C LEU A 70 4.77 -9.91 -9.99
N SER A 71 4.28 -10.00 -8.75
CA SER A 71 4.48 -8.94 -7.75
C SER A 71 5.97 -8.69 -7.51
N ALA A 72 6.74 -9.74 -7.25
CA ALA A 72 8.18 -9.66 -7.01
C ALA A 72 8.96 -9.07 -8.22
N LEU A 73 8.61 -9.49 -9.44
CA LEU A 73 9.21 -8.99 -10.69
C LEU A 73 8.83 -7.54 -11.01
N SER A 74 7.70 -7.07 -10.48
CA SER A 74 7.24 -5.69 -10.72
C SER A 74 8.03 -4.67 -9.90
N HIS A 75 8.41 -4.99 -8.66
CA HIS A 75 9.14 -4.04 -7.80
C HIS A 75 9.97 -4.72 -6.70
N GLY A 76 11.27 -4.41 -6.63
CA GLY A 76 12.21 -5.03 -5.69
C GLY A 76 11.96 -4.73 -4.21
N ILE A 77 11.41 -3.56 -3.85
CA ILE A 77 11.06 -3.27 -2.44
C ILE A 77 9.81 -4.05 -2.01
N VAL A 78 8.78 -4.13 -2.87
CA VAL A 78 7.55 -4.87 -2.59
C VAL A 78 7.81 -6.37 -2.59
N LEU A 79 8.84 -6.85 -3.28
CA LEU A 79 9.36 -8.21 -3.17
C LEU A 79 9.60 -8.60 -1.70
N LEU A 80 10.24 -7.73 -0.91
CA LEU A 80 10.49 -7.98 0.52
C LEU A 80 9.17 -8.12 1.30
N PHE A 81 8.18 -7.29 0.95
CA PHE A 81 6.86 -7.32 1.56
C PHE A 81 6.08 -8.61 1.19
N VAL A 82 6.07 -9.02 -0.08
CA VAL A 82 5.30 -10.19 -0.49
C VAL A 82 5.93 -11.49 0.02
N PHE A 83 7.25 -11.66 -0.10
CA PHE A 83 7.92 -12.87 0.39
C PHE A 83 7.96 -12.94 1.92
N GLY A 84 8.27 -11.83 2.59
CA GLY A 84 8.21 -11.73 4.05
C GLY A 84 6.80 -12.03 4.57
N GLY A 85 5.77 -11.49 3.91
CA GLY A 85 4.38 -11.77 4.23
C GLY A 85 3.99 -13.24 4.04
N VAL A 86 4.43 -13.89 2.95
CA VAL A 86 4.17 -15.32 2.69
C VAL A 86 4.81 -16.19 3.78
N VAL A 87 6.08 -15.94 4.11
CA VAL A 87 6.80 -16.66 5.17
C VAL A 87 6.09 -16.47 6.52
N LEU A 88 5.77 -15.23 6.88
CA LEU A 88 5.10 -14.93 8.14
C LEU A 88 3.69 -15.54 8.20
N LEU A 89 2.95 -15.55 7.10
CA LEU A 89 1.62 -16.17 7.08
C LEU A 89 1.73 -17.68 7.26
N ALA A 90 2.73 -18.31 6.64
CA ALA A 90 3.00 -19.74 6.81
C ALA A 90 3.40 -20.08 8.27
N THR A 91 4.19 -19.23 8.92
CA THR A 91 4.57 -19.44 10.34
C THR A 91 3.39 -19.22 11.28
N VAL A 92 2.50 -18.27 11.02
CA VAL A 92 1.28 -18.06 11.83
C VAL A 92 0.28 -19.20 11.63
N TRP A 93 0.20 -19.79 10.43
CA TRP A 93 -0.72 -20.90 10.15
C TRP A 93 -0.25 -22.23 10.75
N PHE A 94 1.07 -22.43 10.81
CA PHE A 94 1.79 -23.56 11.43
C PHE A 94 1.10 -24.93 11.34
N GLU A 95 0.83 -25.38 10.12
CA GLU A 95 0.25 -26.69 9.84
C GLU A 95 1.05 -27.39 8.75
N ARG A 96 1.34 -28.68 8.90
CA ARG A 96 2.17 -29.45 7.95
C ARG A 96 1.74 -29.24 6.49
N ARG A 97 0.44 -29.31 6.21
CA ARG A 97 -0.12 -29.18 4.85
C ARG A 97 -0.02 -27.75 4.30
N SER A 98 -0.21 -26.76 5.17
CA SER A 98 -0.10 -25.33 4.85
C SER A 98 1.36 -24.93 4.65
N THR A 99 2.28 -25.46 5.46
CA THR A 99 3.73 -25.31 5.28
C THR A 99 4.18 -25.91 3.94
N ILE A 100 3.76 -27.13 3.59
CA ILE A 100 4.07 -27.71 2.27
C ILE A 100 3.54 -26.82 1.15
N THR A 101 2.30 -26.31 1.30
CA THR A 101 1.69 -25.41 0.31
C THR A 101 2.49 -24.11 0.16
N ALA A 102 2.87 -23.48 1.27
CA ALA A 102 3.70 -22.28 1.29
C ALA A 102 5.07 -22.53 0.66
N THR A 103 5.74 -23.63 1.01
CA THR A 103 7.03 -24.03 0.45
C THR A 103 6.94 -24.26 -1.05
N THR A 104 5.90 -24.95 -1.55
CA THR A 104 5.67 -25.09 -2.99
C THR A 104 5.52 -23.72 -3.66
N ILE A 105 4.69 -22.84 -3.10
CA ILE A 105 4.45 -21.51 -3.65
C ILE A 105 5.73 -20.66 -3.66
N LEU A 106 6.49 -20.66 -2.56
CA LEU A 106 7.74 -19.93 -2.42
C LEU A 106 8.80 -20.41 -3.41
N ILE A 107 9.03 -21.72 -3.49
CA ILE A 107 10.01 -22.30 -4.41
C ILE A 107 9.63 -21.95 -5.85
N THR A 108 8.36 -22.18 -6.24
CA THR A 108 7.91 -21.85 -7.60
C THR A 108 8.03 -20.35 -7.89
N ALA A 109 7.64 -19.48 -6.96
CA ALA A 109 7.71 -18.03 -7.16
C ALA A 109 9.16 -17.53 -7.26
N VAL A 110 10.06 -18.06 -6.43
CA VAL A 110 11.51 -17.77 -6.51
C VAL A 110 12.08 -18.28 -7.83
N SER A 111 11.75 -19.50 -8.26
CA SER A 111 12.19 -20.04 -9.56
C SER A 111 11.71 -19.18 -10.72
N LEU A 112 10.45 -18.77 -10.73
CA LEU A 112 9.86 -17.92 -11.78
C LEU A 112 10.49 -16.52 -11.83
N SER A 113 10.91 -15.98 -10.68
CA SER A 113 11.54 -14.65 -10.60
C SER A 113 13.07 -14.69 -10.66
N SER A 114 13.67 -15.88 -10.60
CA SER A 114 15.12 -16.07 -10.45
C SER A 114 15.96 -15.43 -11.55
N PHE A 115 15.48 -15.44 -12.80
CA PHE A 115 16.20 -14.87 -13.93
C PHE A 115 16.47 -13.37 -13.78
N TRP A 116 15.68 -12.67 -12.97
CA TRP A 116 15.86 -11.25 -12.66
C TRP A 116 16.44 -11.04 -11.25
N VAL A 117 15.90 -11.75 -10.25
CA VAL A 117 16.30 -11.59 -8.85
C VAL A 117 17.76 -12.01 -8.62
N LEU A 118 18.23 -13.07 -9.27
CA LEU A 118 19.61 -13.52 -9.10
C LEU A 118 20.61 -12.52 -9.67
N PRO A 119 20.52 -12.05 -10.93
CA PRO A 119 21.38 -10.97 -11.42
C PRO A 119 21.29 -9.68 -10.60
N PHE A 120 20.11 -9.36 -10.09
CA PHE A 120 19.94 -8.20 -9.20
C PHE A 120 20.77 -8.36 -7.92
N LEU A 121 20.66 -9.49 -7.21
CA LEU A 121 21.39 -9.70 -5.96
C LEU A 121 22.91 -9.86 -6.18
N THR A 122 23.33 -10.58 -7.21
CA THR A 122 24.77 -10.80 -7.48
C THR A 122 25.44 -9.57 -8.08
N GLY A 123 24.70 -8.77 -8.84
CA GLY A 123 25.17 -7.55 -9.49
C GLY A 123 25.03 -6.28 -8.64
N HIS A 124 24.61 -6.38 -7.37
CA HIS A 124 24.34 -5.22 -6.51
C HIS A 124 25.51 -4.21 -6.40
N ALA A 125 26.76 -4.67 -6.54
CA ALA A 125 27.96 -3.81 -6.53
C ALA A 125 28.05 -2.85 -7.73
N TYR A 126 27.35 -3.14 -8.83
CA TYR A 126 27.31 -2.30 -10.04
C TYR A 126 26.07 -1.42 -10.10
N MET A 127 25.21 -1.45 -9.08
CA MET A 127 24.01 -0.64 -9.03
C MET A 127 24.35 0.77 -8.55
N THR A 128 23.65 1.75 -9.11
CA THR A 128 23.69 3.11 -8.58
C THR A 128 23.13 3.09 -7.16
N ASP A 129 23.90 3.65 -6.22
CA ASP A 129 23.42 3.82 -4.85
C ASP A 129 22.28 4.83 -4.84
N MET A 130 21.05 4.32 -4.64
CA MET A 130 19.84 5.14 -4.46
C MET A 130 19.55 5.41 -2.99
N LYS A 131 20.48 5.11 -2.07
CA LYS A 131 20.31 5.38 -0.65
C LYS A 131 20.28 6.89 -0.44
N TYR A 132 19.06 7.41 -0.37
CA TYR A 132 18.79 8.69 0.26
C TYR A 132 19.28 8.68 1.70
N GLU A 133 19.45 9.86 2.29
CA GLU A 133 19.83 10.01 3.69
C GLU A 133 18.94 9.11 4.59
N PRO A 134 19.56 8.26 5.44
CA PRO A 134 18.83 7.45 6.39
C PRO A 134 17.89 8.27 7.26
N ARG A 135 16.66 7.79 7.44
CA ARG A 135 15.65 8.47 8.26
C ARG A 135 15.49 7.75 9.61
N PRO A 136 15.26 8.47 10.71
CA PRO A 136 15.14 9.92 10.80
C PRO A 136 16.46 10.68 10.66
N SER A 137 16.43 11.83 9.98
CA SER A 137 17.57 12.74 9.85
C SER A 137 17.28 14.14 10.40
N GLY A 138 18.25 14.70 11.13
CA GLY A 138 18.11 16.01 11.78
C GLY A 138 17.27 16.00 13.07
N ALA A 139 17.12 17.17 13.69
CA ALA A 139 16.47 17.32 15.00
C ALA A 139 14.93 17.31 14.95
N SER A 140 14.34 17.59 13.78
CA SER A 140 12.89 17.66 13.58
C SER A 140 12.28 16.35 13.10
N ASP A 141 13.09 15.33 12.84
CA ASP A 141 12.65 14.03 12.35
C ASP A 141 12.88 12.96 13.41
N SER A 142 11.96 12.01 13.48
CA SER A 142 12.00 10.95 14.49
C SER A 142 11.31 9.70 13.97
N PHE A 143 11.65 8.54 14.54
CA PHE A 143 10.88 7.33 14.26
C PHE A 143 9.40 7.50 14.62
N TRP A 144 9.09 8.32 15.63
CA TRP A 144 7.72 8.60 16.01
C TRP A 144 6.94 9.31 14.91
N SER A 145 7.48 10.38 14.32
CA SER A 145 6.88 11.08 13.18
C SER A 145 6.81 10.22 11.92
N MET A 146 7.72 9.26 11.78
CA MET A 146 7.65 8.27 10.71
C MET A 146 6.56 7.21 10.94
N TYR A 147 6.30 6.77 12.16
CA TYR A 147 5.24 5.78 12.41
C TYR A 147 3.85 6.43 12.51
N PHE A 148 3.79 7.68 12.96
CA PHE A 148 2.57 8.45 13.19
C PHE A 148 2.67 9.79 12.46
N PRO A 149 2.47 9.80 11.12
CA PRO A 149 2.72 10.98 10.30
C PRO A 149 1.49 11.90 10.19
N LEU A 150 0.36 11.55 10.79
CA LEU A 150 -0.88 12.31 10.69
C LEU A 150 -1.02 13.25 11.89
N ALA A 151 -2.10 14.04 11.92
CA ALA A 151 -2.43 14.78 13.12
C ALA A 151 -2.69 13.79 14.27
N THR A 152 -2.27 14.16 15.49
CA THR A 152 -2.33 13.30 16.69
C THR A 152 -3.69 12.64 16.89
N PHE A 153 -4.78 13.36 16.65
CA PHE A 153 -6.13 12.81 16.72
C PHE A 153 -6.32 11.61 15.77
N TRP A 154 -5.93 11.76 14.50
CA TRP A 154 -6.09 10.70 13.49
C TRP A 154 -5.19 9.51 13.77
N ASP A 155 -3.94 9.74 14.20
CA ASP A 155 -3.04 8.64 14.59
C ASP A 155 -3.58 7.83 15.78
N ILE A 156 -4.17 8.50 16.77
CA ILE A 156 -4.82 7.84 17.92
C ILE A 156 -6.04 7.04 17.44
N VAL A 157 -6.89 7.60 16.58
CA VAL A 157 -8.07 6.93 16.05
C VAL A 157 -7.68 5.70 15.24
N ILE A 158 -6.76 5.86 14.27
CA ILE A 158 -6.31 4.80 13.37
C ILE A 158 -5.67 3.67 14.19
N THR A 159 -4.71 4.01 15.05
CA THR A 159 -3.95 3.03 15.83
C THR A 159 -4.81 2.39 16.90
N GLY A 160 -5.68 3.15 17.57
CA GLY A 160 -6.60 2.65 18.58
C GLY A 160 -7.54 1.59 18.02
N PHE A 161 -8.19 1.87 16.88
CA PHE A 161 -9.05 0.87 16.24
C PHE A 161 -8.25 -0.32 15.68
N ALA A 162 -7.04 -0.10 15.15
CA ALA A 162 -6.18 -1.19 14.70
C ALA A 162 -5.80 -2.15 15.85
N ILE A 163 -5.51 -1.59 17.04
CA ILE A 163 -5.23 -2.36 18.26
C ILE A 163 -6.47 -3.16 18.70
N ILE A 164 -7.66 -2.54 18.71
CA ILE A 164 -8.91 -3.24 19.02
C ILE A 164 -9.13 -4.43 18.07
N ALA A 165 -8.93 -4.22 16.76
CA ALA A 165 -9.06 -5.27 15.75
C ALA A 165 -8.10 -6.43 16.02
N PHE A 166 -6.83 -6.11 16.31
CA PHE A 166 -5.81 -7.10 16.59
C PHE A 166 -6.14 -7.94 17.83
N PHE A 167 -6.57 -7.32 18.93
CA PHE A 167 -6.99 -8.05 20.13
C PHE A 167 -8.19 -8.96 19.87
N ASN A 168 -9.17 -8.49 19.11
CA ASN A 168 -10.31 -9.31 18.71
C ASN A 168 -9.88 -10.49 17.84
N PHE A 169 -8.90 -10.32 16.95
CA PHE A 169 -8.36 -11.41 16.15
C PHE A 169 -7.58 -12.43 16.97
N ILE A 170 -6.84 -12.02 17.99
CA ILE A 170 -6.21 -12.93 18.95
C ILE A 170 -7.29 -13.73 19.69
N LYS A 171 -8.31 -13.06 20.23
CA LYS A 171 -9.42 -13.70 20.95
C LYS A 171 -10.17 -14.69 20.07
N ALA A 172 -10.45 -14.31 18.82
CA ALA A 172 -11.12 -15.15 17.83
C ALA A 172 -10.20 -16.19 17.17
N ARG A 173 -8.91 -16.22 17.51
CA ARG A 173 -7.87 -17.06 16.89
C ARG A 173 -7.86 -16.97 15.36
N ASN A 174 -8.16 -15.79 14.82
CA ASN A 174 -8.16 -15.56 13.38
C ASN A 174 -6.74 -15.36 12.89
N ARG A 175 -6.20 -16.39 12.21
CA ARG A 175 -4.82 -16.44 11.71
C ARG A 175 -4.48 -15.28 10.77
N THR A 176 -5.37 -14.94 9.84
CA THR A 176 -5.16 -13.82 8.90
C THR A 176 -5.08 -12.48 9.63
N GLY A 177 -5.97 -12.27 10.60
CA GLY A 177 -5.98 -11.05 11.41
C GLY A 177 -4.75 -10.91 12.30
N MET A 178 -4.34 -12.01 12.95
CA MET A 178 -3.10 -12.07 13.73
C MET A 178 -1.87 -11.79 12.85
N TRP A 179 -1.82 -12.37 11.65
CA TRP A 179 -0.75 -12.11 10.68
C TRP A 179 -0.61 -10.63 10.35
N MET A 180 -1.70 -9.92 10.04
CA MET A 180 -1.63 -8.48 9.73
C MET A 180 -1.03 -7.68 10.90
N GLY A 181 -1.45 -7.94 12.13
CA GLY A 181 -0.94 -7.22 13.31
C GLY A 181 0.52 -7.57 13.63
N ILE A 182 0.90 -8.85 13.55
CA ILE A 182 2.30 -9.26 13.71
C ILE A 182 3.15 -8.65 12.60
N TYR A 183 2.62 -8.56 11.38
CA TYR A 183 3.39 -8.02 10.26
C TYR A 183 3.62 -6.52 10.41
N CYS A 184 2.67 -5.76 10.96
CA CYS A 184 2.90 -4.36 11.37
C CYS A 184 4.08 -4.24 12.32
N VAL A 185 4.18 -5.12 13.34
CA VAL A 185 5.31 -5.11 14.29
C VAL A 185 6.62 -5.43 13.59
N VAL A 186 6.65 -6.45 12.73
CA VAL A 186 7.84 -6.80 11.93
C VAL A 186 8.25 -5.63 11.02
N LEU A 187 7.31 -4.92 10.41
CA LEU A 187 7.60 -3.74 9.57
C LEU A 187 8.11 -2.54 10.39
N VAL A 188 7.60 -2.32 11.60
CA VAL A 188 8.14 -1.31 12.53
C VAL A 188 9.61 -1.61 12.82
N PHE A 189 9.95 -2.84 13.18
CA PHE A 189 11.33 -3.27 13.36
C PHE A 189 12.14 -3.19 12.06
N GLY A 190 11.54 -3.54 10.92
CA GLY A 190 12.16 -3.44 9.61
C GLY A 190 12.56 -2.01 9.26
N VAL A 191 11.72 -1.02 9.56
CA VAL A 191 12.03 0.42 9.38
C VAL A 191 13.16 0.86 10.33
N TYR A 192 13.15 0.37 11.57
CA TYR A 192 14.16 0.72 12.57
C TYR A 192 15.53 0.15 12.21
N PHE A 193 15.62 -1.17 11.99
CA PHE A 193 16.87 -1.84 11.62
C PHE A 193 17.33 -1.51 10.20
N GLY A 194 16.40 -1.22 9.29
CA GLY A 194 16.69 -0.83 7.91
C GLY A 194 17.37 0.54 7.78
N ARG A 195 17.45 1.35 8.87
CA ARG A 195 18.13 2.65 8.87
C ARG A 195 19.57 2.55 8.36
N GLU A 196 20.31 1.55 8.84
CA GLU A 196 21.71 1.33 8.47
C GLU A 196 21.88 0.44 7.22
N SER A 197 20.78 0.23 6.47
CA SER A 197 20.62 -0.80 5.41
C SER A 197 20.60 -2.23 5.94
N LEU A 198 19.94 -3.12 5.19
CA LEU A 198 19.96 -4.55 5.48
C LEU A 198 21.34 -5.15 5.18
N PRO A 199 21.80 -6.15 5.95
CA PRO A 199 22.96 -6.94 5.56
C PRO A 199 22.72 -7.51 4.16
N VAL A 200 23.74 -7.50 3.29
CA VAL A 200 23.72 -8.01 1.90
C VAL A 200 23.11 -7.06 0.85
N ILE A 201 22.00 -6.39 1.12
CA ILE A 201 21.31 -5.54 0.13
C ILE A 201 21.36 -4.09 0.63
N GLY A 202 22.52 -3.45 0.45
CA GLY A 202 22.83 -2.10 0.97
C GLY A 202 21.93 -0.95 0.48
N LEU A 203 21.01 -1.23 -0.46
CA LEU A 203 20.25 -0.27 -1.26
C LEU A 203 18.87 0.12 -0.70
N LEU A 204 18.43 -0.50 0.42
CA LEU A 204 17.09 -0.20 0.96
C LEU A 204 17.08 1.10 1.75
N TRP A 205 16.35 2.10 1.25
CA TRP A 205 16.00 3.29 2.02
C TRP A 205 14.82 3.00 2.96
N ASN A 206 15.02 3.12 4.28
CA ASN A 206 14.11 2.59 5.29
C ASN A 206 12.66 3.12 5.27
N PRO A 207 12.35 4.37 4.87
CA PRO A 207 10.96 4.84 4.77
C PRO A 207 10.15 4.09 3.72
N ARG A 208 10.80 3.41 2.75
CA ARG A 208 10.13 2.61 1.72
C ARG A 208 9.36 1.42 2.27
N LEU A 209 9.57 1.05 3.54
CA LEU A 209 8.78 0.03 4.23
C LEU A 209 7.50 0.59 4.89
N LEU A 210 7.41 1.91 5.10
CA LEU A 210 6.26 2.55 5.76
C LEU A 210 4.92 2.37 5.03
N PRO A 211 4.84 2.39 3.68
CA PRO A 211 3.58 2.18 3.00
C PRO A 211 2.92 0.85 3.35
N PHE A 212 3.71 -0.21 3.53
CA PHE A 212 3.21 -1.52 3.92
C PHE A 212 2.63 -1.50 5.34
N LEU A 213 3.31 -0.80 6.26
CA LEU A 213 2.85 -0.62 7.64
C LEU A 213 1.53 0.15 7.65
N TYR A 214 1.45 1.26 6.91
CA TYR A 214 0.25 2.08 6.83
C TYR A 214 -0.92 1.31 6.22
N LEU A 215 -0.70 0.59 5.12
CA LEU A 215 -1.73 -0.23 4.47
C LEU A 215 -2.34 -1.25 5.45
N LEU A 216 -1.50 -2.04 6.12
CA LEU A 216 -1.97 -3.04 7.08
C LEU A 216 -2.64 -2.39 8.30
N ARG A 217 -2.15 -1.23 8.75
CA ARG A 217 -2.76 -0.48 9.83
C ARG A 217 -4.15 0.06 9.43
N TYR A 218 -4.34 0.56 8.22
CA TYR A 218 -5.65 0.96 7.72
C TYR A 218 -6.60 -0.23 7.59
N PHE A 219 -6.10 -1.39 7.14
CA PHE A 219 -6.88 -2.63 7.10
C PHE A 219 -7.39 -3.00 8.50
N LEU A 220 -6.50 -3.03 9.49
CA LEU A 220 -6.85 -3.29 10.88
C LEU A 220 -7.79 -2.22 11.45
N MET A 221 -7.57 -0.94 11.13
CA MET A 221 -8.44 0.14 11.59
C MET A 221 -9.88 -0.04 11.09
N VAL A 222 -10.11 -0.21 9.78
CA VAL A 222 -11.48 -0.35 9.24
C VAL A 222 -12.18 -1.56 9.85
N ILE A 223 -11.45 -2.67 9.98
CA ILE A 223 -11.98 -3.87 10.65
C ILE A 223 -12.30 -3.58 12.12
N GLY A 224 -11.45 -2.84 12.83
CA GLY A 224 -11.64 -2.44 14.21
C GLY A 224 -12.89 -1.58 14.40
N VAL A 225 -13.07 -0.56 13.56
CA VAL A 225 -14.28 0.28 13.55
C VAL A 225 -15.52 -0.57 13.33
N TYR A 226 -15.48 -1.49 12.36
CA TYR A 226 -16.60 -2.40 12.09
C TYR A 226 -16.90 -3.30 13.29
N GLN A 227 -15.89 -3.92 13.89
CA GLN A 227 -16.06 -4.79 15.06
C GLN A 227 -16.62 -4.02 16.26
N SER A 228 -16.12 -2.81 16.52
CA SER A 228 -16.64 -1.92 17.56
C SER A 228 -18.10 -1.55 17.31
N ALA A 229 -18.47 -1.22 16.07
CA ALA A 229 -19.85 -0.89 15.71
C ALA A 229 -20.79 -2.09 15.89
N VAL A 230 -20.40 -3.28 15.45
CA VAL A 230 -21.16 -4.52 15.65
C VAL A 230 -21.33 -4.84 17.13
N TRP A 231 -20.26 -4.69 17.92
CA TRP A 231 -20.31 -4.92 19.36
C TRP A 231 -21.24 -3.92 20.06
N LEU A 232 -21.18 -2.63 19.70
CA LEU A 232 -22.08 -1.61 20.25
C LEU A 232 -23.55 -1.93 19.92
N VAL A 233 -23.86 -2.29 18.68
CA VAL A 233 -25.24 -2.63 18.29
C VAL A 233 -25.73 -3.87 19.04
N ALA A 234 -24.89 -4.90 19.16
CA ALA A 234 -25.22 -6.09 19.94
C ALA A 234 -25.46 -5.74 21.42
N PHE A 235 -24.60 -4.91 22.00
CA PHE A 235 -24.72 -4.43 23.39
C PHE A 235 -26.04 -3.66 23.61
N TYR A 236 -26.37 -2.70 22.74
CA TYR A 236 -27.62 -1.95 22.84
C TYR A 236 -28.86 -2.84 22.68
N ARG A 237 -28.84 -3.81 21.76
CA ARG A 237 -29.94 -4.78 21.60
C ARG A 237 -30.11 -5.62 22.86
N LEU A 238 -29.02 -6.12 23.44
CA LEU A 238 -29.06 -6.87 24.70
C LEU A 238 -29.59 -6.03 25.85
N GLN A 239 -29.22 -4.75 25.96
CA GLN A 239 -29.79 -3.85 26.95
C GLN A 239 -31.29 -3.62 26.75
N GLN A 240 -31.74 -3.42 25.51
CA GLN A 240 -33.17 -3.24 25.21
C GLN A 240 -33.97 -4.50 25.54
N LEU A 241 -33.45 -5.67 25.21
CA LEU A 241 -34.06 -6.96 25.55
C LEU A 241 -34.11 -7.16 27.06
N GLY A 242 -33.01 -6.84 27.78
CA GLY A 242 -32.98 -6.87 29.24
C GLY A 242 -34.03 -5.95 29.86
N ARG A 243 -34.19 -4.72 29.34
CA ARG A 243 -35.24 -3.79 29.80
C ARG A 243 -36.64 -4.31 29.52
N LYS A 244 -36.89 -4.88 28.33
CA LYS A 244 -38.19 -5.49 27.99
C LYS A 244 -38.49 -6.71 28.85
N ALA A 245 -37.51 -7.56 29.12
CA ALA A 245 -37.65 -8.72 29.99
C ALA A 245 -37.94 -8.31 31.45
N LEU A 246 -37.32 -7.23 31.94
CA LEU A 246 -37.61 -6.65 33.25
C LEU A 246 -39.02 -6.02 33.30
N GLN A 247 -39.51 -5.43 32.21
CA GLN A 247 -40.88 -4.91 32.11
C GLN A 247 -41.93 -6.01 31.92
N GLN A 248 -41.58 -7.11 31.26
CA GLN A 248 -42.45 -8.28 31.00
C GLN A 248 -42.37 -9.33 32.12
N GLN A 249 -41.97 -8.97 33.34
CA GLN A 249 -42.07 -9.83 34.53
C GLN A 249 -43.51 -10.13 34.98
N SER A 250 -44.45 -10.19 34.03
CA SER A 250 -45.73 -10.90 34.14
C SER A 250 -45.79 -11.99 33.05
N VAL A 251 -45.33 -13.19 33.42
CA VAL A 251 -45.72 -14.50 32.87
C VAL A 251 -45.48 -14.75 31.38
N GLU A 252 -44.30 -15.25 31.00
CA GLU A 252 -44.15 -16.51 30.22
C GLU A 252 -42.69 -16.86 29.93
N GLU A 253 -42.47 -18.15 29.66
CA GLU A 253 -41.23 -18.89 29.40
C GLU A 253 -40.10 -18.09 28.75
N ILE A 254 -38.98 -18.00 29.46
CA ILE A 254 -37.72 -17.41 28.97
C ILE A 254 -37.25 -18.23 27.78
N LYS A 255 -37.54 -17.78 26.55
CA LYS A 255 -36.91 -18.33 25.34
C LYS A 255 -35.39 -18.23 25.51
N PRO A 256 -34.63 -19.31 25.29
CA PRO A 256 -33.19 -19.31 25.49
C PRO A 256 -32.55 -18.20 24.65
N VAL A 257 -31.62 -17.46 25.26
CA VAL A 257 -30.88 -16.32 24.68
C VAL A 257 -30.24 -16.68 23.33
N GLU A 258 -29.97 -17.96 23.08
CA GLU A 258 -29.50 -18.50 21.81
C GLU A 258 -30.43 -18.18 20.63
N SER A 259 -31.75 -18.13 20.85
CA SER A 259 -32.75 -17.82 19.81
C SER A 259 -32.78 -16.34 19.39
N ILE A 260 -32.08 -15.47 20.11
CA ILE A 260 -31.95 -14.02 19.80
C ILE A 260 -30.55 -13.70 19.22
N SER A 261 -29.71 -14.73 19.04
CA SER A 261 -28.41 -14.61 18.39
C SER A 261 -28.52 -14.63 16.86
N ASP A 262 -29.40 -13.80 16.30
CA ASP A 262 -29.15 -13.29 14.96
C ASP A 262 -27.94 -12.37 15.07
N ASN A 263 -26.74 -12.98 15.05
CA ASN A 263 -25.48 -12.31 14.73
C ASN A 263 -25.83 -11.39 13.58
N PRO A 264 -25.69 -10.05 13.71
CA PRO A 264 -26.10 -9.13 12.66
C PRO A 264 -25.36 -9.55 11.40
N LYS A 265 -26.06 -10.29 10.52
CA LYS A 265 -25.52 -10.70 9.25
C LYS A 265 -25.20 -9.39 8.56
N PHE A 266 -23.94 -9.24 8.17
CA PHE A 266 -23.49 -8.07 7.45
C PHE A 266 -24.45 -7.84 6.28
N ASN A 267 -25.28 -6.82 6.43
CA ASN A 267 -26.23 -6.42 5.41
C ASN A 267 -25.54 -5.34 4.58
N LEU A 268 -25.88 -5.26 3.29
CA LEU A 268 -25.44 -4.23 2.35
C LEU A 268 -25.46 -2.82 2.98
N ALA A 269 -26.41 -2.57 3.88
CA ALA A 269 -26.50 -1.36 4.69
C ALA A 269 -25.19 -0.96 5.41
N TRP A 270 -24.44 -1.89 6.00
CA TRP A 270 -23.17 -1.57 6.68
C TRP A 270 -22.09 -1.11 5.71
N VAL A 271 -21.96 -1.79 4.56
CA VAL A 271 -21.07 -1.34 3.49
C VAL A 271 -21.47 0.05 3.07
N THR A 272 -22.75 0.27 2.76
CA THR A 272 -23.24 1.56 2.26
C THR A 272 -22.96 2.68 3.25
N VAL A 273 -23.27 2.49 4.54
CA VAL A 273 -23.02 3.50 5.58
C VAL A 273 -21.52 3.78 5.70
N PHE A 274 -20.67 2.75 5.69
CA PHE A 274 -19.23 2.94 5.80
C PHE A 274 -18.64 3.61 4.56
N THR A 275 -19.10 3.24 3.36
CA THR A 275 -18.73 3.87 2.10
C THR A 275 -19.10 5.35 2.10
N VAL A 276 -20.33 5.69 2.49
CA VAL A 276 -20.78 7.09 2.59
C VAL A 276 -19.92 7.86 3.59
N LEU A 277 -19.60 7.26 4.74
CA LEU A 277 -18.72 7.87 5.74
C LEU A 277 -17.31 8.13 5.19
N VAL A 278 -16.67 7.12 4.58
CA VAL A 278 -15.33 7.25 3.98
C VAL A 278 -15.31 8.32 2.89
N VAL A 279 -16.28 8.28 1.96
CA VAL A 279 -16.39 9.28 0.89
C VAL A 279 -16.65 10.67 1.46
N SER A 280 -17.46 10.80 2.52
CA SER A 280 -17.72 12.09 3.17
C SER A 280 -16.49 12.65 3.86
N ILE A 281 -15.70 11.81 4.54
CA ILE A 281 -14.45 12.23 5.19
C ILE A 281 -13.44 12.70 4.14
N ILE A 282 -13.28 11.93 3.06
CA ILE A 282 -12.38 12.27 1.95
C ILE A 282 -12.86 13.56 1.27
N GLY A 283 -14.13 13.64 0.87
CA GLY A 283 -14.71 14.83 0.23
C GLY A 283 -14.61 16.07 1.11
N PHE A 284 -14.81 15.94 2.43
CA PHE A 284 -14.64 17.06 3.35
C PHE A 284 -13.15 17.46 3.48
N ARG A 285 -12.23 16.50 3.54
CA ARG A 285 -10.79 16.76 3.61
C ARG A 285 -10.25 17.45 2.35
N PHE A 286 -10.78 17.10 1.18
CA PHE A 286 -10.42 17.73 -0.09
C PHE A 286 -11.27 18.96 -0.44
N GLN A 287 -12.24 19.33 0.41
CA GLN A 287 -13.08 20.52 0.22
C GLN A 287 -14.03 20.43 -1.00
N GLU A 288 -14.38 19.20 -1.40
CA GLU A 288 -15.18 18.86 -2.59
C GLU A 288 -16.56 18.28 -2.24
N MET A 289 -17.10 18.62 -1.06
CA MET A 289 -18.43 18.13 -0.67
C MET A 289 -19.52 18.82 -1.48
N PRO A 290 -20.63 18.12 -1.81
CA PRO A 290 -21.77 18.74 -2.45
C PRO A 290 -22.28 19.90 -1.58
N PHE A 291 -22.51 21.05 -2.20
CA PHE A 291 -22.91 22.31 -1.55
C PHE A 291 -21.87 22.94 -0.61
N GLY A 292 -20.62 22.46 -0.62
CA GLY A 292 -19.49 23.12 0.03
C GLY A 292 -19.23 24.50 -0.59
N LYS A 293 -18.91 25.49 0.24
CA LYS A 293 -18.59 26.84 -0.21
C LYS A 293 -17.39 27.39 0.53
N LEU A 294 -16.52 28.09 -0.21
CA LEU A 294 -15.51 28.96 0.39
C LEU A 294 -16.16 30.27 0.79
N THR A 295 -16.04 30.63 2.06
CA THR A 295 -16.58 31.87 2.64
C THR A 295 -15.50 32.56 3.44
N THR A 296 -15.61 33.87 3.64
CA THR A 296 -14.66 34.62 4.48
C THR A 296 -15.24 34.76 5.87
N ASN A 297 -14.45 34.43 6.90
CA ASN A 297 -14.87 34.62 8.30
C ASN A 297 -14.75 36.09 8.72
N ALA A 298 -15.27 36.42 9.92
CA ALA A 298 -15.20 37.78 10.46
C ALA A 298 -13.77 38.29 10.70
N ALA A 299 -12.78 37.39 10.75
CA ALA A 299 -11.36 37.70 10.88
C ALA A 299 -10.66 37.88 9.50
N GLY A 300 -11.40 37.81 8.39
CA GLY A 300 -10.85 37.96 7.04
C GLY A 300 -10.20 36.69 6.47
N GLU A 301 -10.23 35.56 7.17
CA GLU A 301 -9.67 34.30 6.68
C GLU A 301 -10.67 33.55 5.78
N THR A 302 -10.18 33.00 4.67
CA THR A 302 -10.96 32.09 3.82
C THR A 302 -11.17 30.75 4.53
N ILE A 303 -12.43 30.37 4.73
CA ILE A 303 -12.84 29.12 5.36
C ILE A 303 -13.70 28.30 4.40
N TYR A 304 -13.52 26.99 4.42
CA TYR A 304 -14.40 26.06 3.76
C TYR A 304 -15.56 25.72 4.68
N ARG A 305 -16.79 25.90 4.20
CA ARG A 305 -18.01 25.66 4.96
C ARG A 305 -18.89 24.63 4.24
N TRP A 306 -19.28 23.60 4.99
CA TRP A 306 -20.23 22.60 4.55
C TRP A 306 -21.34 22.47 5.61
N GLY A 307 -22.48 23.12 5.33
CA GLY A 307 -23.59 23.24 6.28
C GLY A 307 -23.19 23.96 7.57
N PHE A 308 -23.22 23.21 8.69
CA PHE A 308 -22.88 23.69 10.04
C PHE A 308 -21.41 23.49 10.41
N ILE A 309 -20.64 22.78 9.58
CA ILE A 309 -19.23 22.47 9.84
C ILE A 309 -18.37 23.39 8.98
N SER A 310 -17.30 23.92 9.55
CA SER A 310 -16.32 24.74 8.83
C SER A 310 -14.89 24.37 9.20
N THR A 311 -13.99 24.47 8.24
CA THR A 311 -12.54 24.30 8.43
C THR A 311 -11.79 25.40 7.68
N LYS A 312 -10.51 25.59 8.00
CA LYS A 312 -9.64 26.51 7.23
C LYS A 312 -9.59 26.06 5.77
N ALA A 313 -9.66 27.01 4.83
CA ALA A 313 -9.44 26.69 3.43
C ALA A 313 -8.02 26.15 3.26
N THR A 314 -7.89 25.05 2.53
CA THR A 314 -6.61 24.42 2.18
C THR A 314 -6.59 24.21 0.68
N ASN A 315 -5.42 23.94 0.11
CA ASN A 315 -5.34 23.58 -1.31
C ASN A 315 -6.09 22.26 -1.56
N ASP A 316 -6.73 22.10 -2.73
CA ASP A 316 -7.59 20.96 -3.11
C ASP A 316 -6.80 19.64 -3.36
N GLY A 317 -5.66 19.48 -2.68
CA GLY A 317 -4.69 18.41 -2.86
C GLY A 317 -3.51 18.82 -3.74
N PHE A 318 -2.28 18.54 -3.31
CA PHE A 318 -1.09 18.92 -4.09
C PHE A 318 -0.89 18.02 -5.33
N VAL A 319 -1.59 16.89 -5.38
CA VAL A 319 -1.52 15.91 -6.48
C VAL A 319 -1.98 16.50 -7.82
N ASP A 320 -2.87 17.51 -7.83
CA ASP A 320 -3.27 18.20 -9.07
C ASP A 320 -2.05 18.83 -9.79
N GLY A 321 -1.12 19.40 -9.02
CA GLY A 321 0.12 19.93 -9.55
C GLY A 321 0.96 18.87 -10.26
N TRP A 322 1.02 17.66 -9.71
CA TRP A 322 1.76 16.53 -10.29
C TRP A 322 1.05 15.94 -11.51
N ALA A 323 -0.28 15.81 -11.46
CA ALA A 323 -1.06 15.39 -12.61
C ALA A 323 -0.86 16.37 -13.78
N ARG A 324 -1.04 17.67 -13.53
CA ARG A 324 -0.79 18.71 -14.53
C ARG A 324 0.64 18.67 -15.05
N TRP A 325 1.62 18.47 -14.16
CA TRP A 325 3.02 18.34 -14.56
C TRP A 325 3.25 17.15 -15.50
N ASN A 326 2.70 15.98 -15.18
CA ASN A 326 2.87 14.76 -15.97
C ASN A 326 2.13 14.81 -17.31
N PHE A 327 0.90 15.34 -17.34
CA PHE A 327 0.06 15.35 -18.55
C PHE A 327 0.33 16.52 -19.51
N THR A 328 0.95 17.61 -19.05
CA THR A 328 1.40 18.70 -19.95
C THR A 328 2.55 18.28 -20.86
N GLY A 329 3.18 17.13 -20.59
CA GLY A 329 4.31 16.63 -21.36
C GLY A 329 5.57 17.47 -21.14
N TYR A 330 6.69 16.98 -21.67
CA TYR A 330 7.94 17.75 -21.64
C TYR A 330 7.87 18.91 -22.66
N GLU A 331 7.05 18.77 -23.71
CA GLU A 331 6.77 19.81 -24.72
C GLU A 331 6.12 21.07 -24.15
N GLY A 332 5.30 20.91 -23.10
CA GLY A 332 4.64 22.03 -22.42
C GLY A 332 5.55 22.80 -21.46
N LYS A 333 6.83 22.41 -21.32
CA LYS A 333 7.76 23.04 -20.38
C LYS A 333 8.59 24.13 -21.06
N SER A 334 8.94 25.19 -20.33
CA SER A 334 9.79 26.27 -20.84
C SER A 334 11.15 25.79 -21.34
N ALA A 335 11.70 24.73 -20.73
CA ALA A 335 12.98 24.12 -21.11
C ALA A 335 12.91 23.22 -22.36
N TYR A 336 11.72 23.02 -22.96
CA TYR A 336 11.56 22.11 -24.08
C TYR A 336 12.45 22.46 -25.27
N ALA A 337 12.58 23.75 -25.59
CA ALA A 337 13.38 24.21 -26.72
C ALA A 337 14.86 23.82 -26.58
N GLU A 338 15.40 23.92 -25.37
CA GLU A 338 16.78 23.54 -25.05
C GLU A 338 17.00 22.03 -25.18
N TYR A 339 16.14 21.23 -24.54
CA TYR A 339 16.17 19.77 -24.66
C TYR A 339 16.06 19.31 -26.12
N ARG A 340 15.12 19.88 -26.87
CA ARG A 340 14.93 19.56 -28.28
C ARG A 340 16.17 19.91 -29.10
N ALA A 341 16.81 21.05 -28.83
CA ALA A 341 18.05 21.43 -29.50
C ALA A 341 19.19 20.42 -29.21
N VAL A 342 19.31 19.94 -27.96
CA VAL A 342 20.27 18.88 -27.61
C VAL A 342 19.98 17.58 -28.35
N VAL A 343 18.73 17.12 -28.35
CA VAL A 343 18.32 15.87 -29.03
C VAL A 343 18.54 15.96 -30.55
N GLU A 344 18.20 17.07 -31.19
CA GLU A 344 18.46 17.29 -32.62
C GLU A 344 19.97 17.35 -32.91
N THR A 345 20.76 18.01 -32.05
CA THR A 345 22.22 18.02 -32.18
C THR A 345 22.80 16.60 -32.09
N MET A 346 22.31 15.77 -31.16
CA MET A 346 22.71 14.36 -31.06
C MET A 346 22.32 13.57 -32.30
N LYS A 347 21.12 13.79 -32.85
CA LYS A 347 20.66 13.14 -34.08
C LYS A 347 21.55 13.50 -35.27
N THR A 348 21.93 14.77 -35.42
CA THR A 348 22.79 15.26 -36.51
C THR A 348 24.24 14.80 -36.34
N ASN A 349 24.79 14.80 -35.13
CA ASN A 349 26.22 14.58 -34.92
C ASN A 349 26.58 13.12 -34.54
N VAL A 350 25.70 12.39 -33.87
CA VAL A 350 25.97 11.01 -33.39
C VAL A 350 25.43 9.96 -34.37
N GLY A 351 24.34 10.23 -35.08
CA GLY A 351 23.81 9.35 -36.12
C GLY A 351 24.78 9.07 -37.28
N HIS A 352 25.72 10.00 -37.52
CA HIS A 352 26.77 9.82 -38.54
C HIS A 352 27.98 9.00 -38.05
N ILE A 353 28.24 8.91 -36.74
CA ILE A 353 29.42 8.20 -36.21
C ILE A 353 29.24 6.66 -36.32
N CYS A 354 28.00 6.15 -36.28
CA CYS A 354 27.75 4.71 -36.40
C CYS A 354 27.86 4.17 -37.84
N MET A 355 27.74 5.01 -38.88
CA MET A 355 27.84 4.56 -40.28
C MET A 355 29.24 4.69 -40.89
N THR A 356 30.15 5.47 -40.30
CA THR A 356 31.54 5.57 -40.76
C THR A 356 32.47 4.49 -40.21
N CYS A 357 32.11 3.80 -39.12
CA CYS A 357 32.91 2.68 -38.59
C CYS A 357 32.82 1.37 -39.39
N GLN A 358 31.90 1.22 -40.35
CA GLN A 358 31.81 0.03 -41.21
C GLN A 358 32.64 0.10 -42.51
N LYS A 359 33.41 1.17 -42.71
CA LYS A 359 34.25 1.37 -43.91
C LYS A 359 35.76 1.15 -43.69
N TRP A 360 36.17 0.34 -42.73
CA TRP A 360 37.52 -0.26 -42.76
C TRP A 360 37.49 -1.53 -43.62
N LYS A 361 37.51 -1.35 -44.95
CA LYS A 361 37.81 -2.42 -45.89
C LYS A 361 39.26 -2.85 -45.66
N HIS A 362 39.45 -4.12 -45.28
CA HIS A 362 40.73 -4.82 -45.42
C HIS A 362 41.36 -4.52 -46.79
N PRO A 363 42.65 -4.15 -46.88
CA PRO A 363 43.31 -4.07 -48.16
C PRO A 363 43.51 -5.50 -48.69
N LYS A 364 42.68 -5.90 -49.65
CA LYS A 364 42.96 -7.06 -50.49
C LYS A 364 44.22 -6.72 -51.31
N ARG A 365 45.32 -7.40 -51.00
CA ARG A 365 46.48 -7.55 -51.90
C ARG A 365 45.97 -7.95 -53.30
N ARG A 366 46.26 -7.11 -54.30
CA ARG A 366 46.50 -7.54 -55.67
C ARG A 366 47.64 -6.71 -56.25
N GLU A 367 48.72 -7.44 -56.49
CA GLU A 367 49.88 -7.26 -57.36
C GLU A 367 49.86 -6.11 -58.37
N GLN A 368 50.99 -5.40 -58.47
CA GLN A 368 51.50 -4.98 -59.77
C GLN A 368 53.04 -5.01 -59.81
N ASN A 369 53.52 -5.82 -60.75
CA ASN A 369 54.85 -6.14 -61.22
C ASN A 369 55.76 -4.94 -61.65
N ARG A 370 57.09 -5.18 -61.54
CA ARG A 370 58.26 -4.73 -62.37
C ARG A 370 59.19 -3.57 -61.95
N ARG A 371 60.50 -3.92 -62.09
CA ARG A 371 61.79 -3.18 -62.06
C ARG A 371 62.48 -3.21 -60.68
N ASP A 372 63.61 -3.87 -60.47
CA ASP A 372 64.72 -4.29 -61.36
C ASP A 372 65.03 -5.80 -61.32
#